data_AF-A0A818NIM4-F1
#
_entry.id   AF-A0A818NIM4-F1
#
_cell.length_a   1.000
_cell.length_b   1.000
_cell.length_c   1.000
_cell.angle_alpha   90.00
_cell.angle_beta   90.00
_cell.angle_gamma   90.00
#
_symmetry.space_group_name_H-M   'P 1'
#
loop_
_entity.id
_entity.type
_entity.pdbx_description
1 polymer ?
#
loop_
_entity_poly.entity_id
_entity_poly.type
_entity_poly.pdbx_seq_one_letter_code
_entity_poly.pdbx_strand_id
1 'polypeptide(L)'
;MPYPDDIPFIHGLDLSERFFFDIVKPLLDEYYPSLQYTACRLGHGSDVLGFDTNQSRDHDWGPKFDLLLENETHIDELELFFNKNLREKTICGYSTQFKKYIEEDGHITLINVSNDQENTCHGIRIMTMKQFFIEYLNWTIHNGEPTEDLKNEILKSFPLDFDL
;
A
#
# COMPACT_ATOMS: atom_id res chain seq x y z
N MET A 1 5.16 16.51 -13.03
CA MET A 1 5.82 15.27 -12.56
C MET A 1 6.77 15.64 -11.45
N PRO A 2 6.63 15.05 -10.24
CA PRO A 2 7.52 15.32 -9.10
C PRO A 2 8.95 14.79 -9.31
N TYR A 3 9.16 13.95 -10.33
CA TYR A 3 10.47 13.46 -10.71
C TYR A 3 10.90 14.07 -12.05
N PRO A 4 12.17 14.51 -12.16
CA PRO A 4 12.72 14.94 -13.43
C PRO A 4 12.80 13.75 -14.41
N ASP A 5 12.86 14.05 -15.70
CA ASP A 5 12.94 13.04 -16.77
C ASP A 5 14.25 12.23 -16.77
N ASP A 6 15.18 12.54 -15.85
CA ASP A 6 16.46 11.87 -15.69
C ASP A 6 16.38 10.56 -14.89
N ILE A 7 15.29 10.32 -14.15
CA ILE A 7 15.06 9.04 -13.47
C ILE A 7 14.46 8.04 -14.47
N PRO A 8 15.17 6.95 -14.82
CA PRO A 8 14.70 5.99 -15.80
C PRO A 8 13.40 5.31 -15.37
N PHE A 9 12.44 5.21 -16.28
CA PHE A 9 11.20 4.49 -16.04
C PHE A 9 11.47 3.00 -15.74
N ILE A 10 10.70 2.48 -14.78
CA ILE A 10 10.66 1.08 -14.36
C ILE A 10 9.18 0.69 -14.22
N HIS A 11 8.82 -0.55 -14.56
CA HIS A 11 7.45 -1.01 -14.34
C HIS A 11 7.13 -1.04 -12.84
N GLY A 12 5.91 -0.66 -12.48
CA GLY A 12 5.49 -0.51 -11.09
C GLY A 12 5.60 -1.81 -10.31
N LEU A 13 5.30 -2.97 -10.93
CA LEU A 13 5.51 -4.28 -10.30
C LEU A 13 6.99 -4.55 -9.98
N ASP A 14 7.90 -4.25 -10.92
CA ASP A 14 9.35 -4.42 -10.69
C ASP A 14 9.84 -3.47 -9.59
N LEU A 15 9.33 -2.24 -9.54
CA LEU A 15 9.66 -1.27 -8.50
C LEU A 15 9.16 -1.70 -7.12
N SER A 16 7.92 -2.18 -7.04
CA SER A 16 7.32 -2.68 -5.81
C SER A 16 7.98 -3.95 -5.30
N GLU A 17 8.37 -4.87 -6.19
CA GLU A 17 9.13 -6.07 -5.85
C GLU A 17 10.48 -5.69 -5.22
N ARG A 18 11.24 -4.81 -5.87
CA ARG A 18 12.52 -4.30 -5.34
C ARG A 18 12.32 -3.57 -4.02
N PHE A 19 11.30 -2.73 -3.91
CA PHE A 19 10.97 -2.04 -2.68
C PHE A 19 10.73 -3.03 -1.52
N PHE A 20 9.97 -4.09 -1.77
CA PHE A 20 9.75 -5.13 -0.77
C PHE A 20 11.05 -5.85 -0.40
N PHE A 21 11.78 -6.43 -1.36
CA PHE A 21 12.94 -7.27 -1.06
C PHE A 21 14.16 -6.48 -0.56
N ASP A 22 14.40 -5.28 -1.07
CA ASP A 22 15.63 -4.53 -0.78
C ASP A 22 15.49 -3.65 0.47
N ILE A 23 14.26 -3.24 0.82
CA ILE A 23 14.02 -2.29 1.92
C ILE A 23 13.12 -2.88 3.00
N VAL A 24 11.91 -3.32 2.65
CA VAL A 24 10.91 -3.66 3.66
C VAL A 24 11.17 -5.00 4.32
N LYS A 25 11.52 -6.03 3.53
CA LYS A 25 11.81 -7.36 4.06
C LYS A 25 12.97 -7.33 5.08
N PRO A 26 14.12 -6.67 4.83
CA PRO A 26 15.16 -6.54 5.85
C PRO A 26 14.68 -5.88 7.15
N LEU A 27 13.84 -4.85 7.07
CA LEU A 27 13.26 -4.21 8.25
C LEU A 27 12.34 -5.18 9.02
N LEU A 28 11.50 -5.95 8.32
CA LEU A 28 10.65 -6.95 8.96
C LEU A 28 11.47 -8.08 9.57
N ASP A 29 12.49 -8.59 8.87
CA ASP A 29 13.36 -9.66 9.36
C ASP A 29 14.12 -9.23 10.64
N GLU A 30 14.53 -7.96 10.73
CA GLU A 30 15.27 -7.43 11.88
C GLU A 30 14.37 -7.14 13.09
N TYR A 31 13.26 -6.42 12.87
CA TYR A 31 12.42 -5.90 13.96
C TYR A 31 11.22 -6.79 14.28
N TYR A 32 10.77 -7.60 13.33
CA TYR A 32 9.57 -8.45 13.42
C TYR A 32 9.84 -9.90 12.93
N PRO A 33 10.89 -10.59 13.40
CA PRO A 33 11.32 -11.88 12.84
C PRO A 33 10.29 -13.01 12.94
N SER A 34 9.32 -12.89 13.84
CA SER A 34 8.24 -13.87 14.05
C SER A 34 6.92 -13.47 13.40
N LEU A 35 6.85 -12.30 12.74
CA LEU A 35 5.63 -11.82 12.11
C LEU A 35 5.28 -12.69 10.91
N GLN A 36 4.08 -13.26 10.93
CA GLN A 36 3.52 -13.95 9.78
C GLN A 36 2.79 -12.96 8.90
N TYR A 37 3.20 -12.89 7.64
CA TYR A 37 2.61 -11.98 6.67
C TYR A 37 2.69 -12.57 5.25
N THR A 38 1.84 -12.06 4.36
CA THR A 38 1.98 -12.21 2.91
C THR A 38 2.17 -10.83 2.31
N ALA A 39 3.19 -10.65 1.47
CA ALA A 39 3.39 -9.43 0.70
C ALA A 39 2.97 -9.68 -0.75
N CYS A 40 2.13 -8.80 -1.30
CA CYS A 40 1.65 -8.90 -2.67
C CYS A 40 1.32 -7.51 -3.23
N ARG A 41 1.19 -7.40 -4.55
CA ARG A 41 0.66 -6.20 -5.19
C ARG A 41 -0.63 -6.57 -5.92
N LEU A 42 -1.77 -6.21 -5.34
CA LEU A 42 -3.09 -6.54 -5.88
C LEU A 42 -3.88 -5.27 -6.21
N GLY A 43 -4.77 -5.36 -7.20
CA GLY A 43 -5.67 -4.27 -7.57
C GLY A 43 -5.78 -4.05 -9.07
N HIS A 44 -6.47 -2.96 -9.43
CA HIS A 44 -6.83 -2.61 -10.82
C HIS A 44 -5.85 -1.63 -11.48
N GLY A 45 -4.74 -1.30 -10.81
CA GLY A 45 -3.77 -0.32 -11.30
C GLY A 45 -3.10 -0.76 -12.61
N SER A 46 -2.72 0.21 -13.44
CA SER A 46 -2.02 -0.06 -14.72
C SER A 46 -0.71 -0.81 -14.50
N ASP A 47 -0.06 -0.61 -13.36
CA ASP A 47 1.12 -1.36 -12.92
C ASP A 47 0.80 -2.84 -12.75
N VAL A 48 -0.29 -3.17 -12.04
CA VAL A 48 -0.72 -4.56 -11.79
C VAL A 48 -1.10 -5.27 -13.09
N LEU A 49 -1.75 -4.56 -14.00
CA LEU A 49 -2.19 -5.10 -15.29
C LEU A 49 -1.06 -5.17 -16.34
N GLY A 50 0.13 -4.62 -16.06
CA GLY A 50 1.27 -4.60 -16.98
C GLY A 50 1.12 -3.61 -18.14
N PHE A 51 0.31 -2.56 -17.96
CA PHE A 51 0.07 -1.50 -18.96
C PHE A 51 0.67 -0.16 -18.55
N ASP A 52 1.43 -0.10 -17.46
CA ASP A 52 2.02 1.15 -17.00
C ASP A 52 3.14 1.63 -17.94
N THR A 53 3.22 2.95 -18.06
CA THR A 53 4.20 3.63 -18.89
C THR A 53 4.81 4.78 -18.12
N ASN A 54 5.74 5.50 -18.75
CA ASN A 54 6.34 6.69 -18.17
C ASN A 54 5.31 7.75 -17.70
N GLN A 55 4.16 7.82 -18.37
CA GLN A 55 3.07 8.72 -18.01
C GLN A 55 2.35 8.29 -16.74
N SER A 56 2.29 7.00 -16.42
CA SER A 56 1.61 6.47 -15.22
C SER A 56 2.22 6.98 -13.91
N ARG A 57 3.41 7.59 -13.92
CA ARG A 57 4.06 8.16 -12.73
C ARG A 57 3.34 9.39 -12.15
N ASP A 58 2.33 9.94 -12.82
CA ASP A 58 1.61 11.13 -12.37
C ASP A 58 0.59 10.83 -11.26
N HIS A 59 0.12 9.59 -11.13
CA HIS A 59 -0.75 9.14 -10.05
C HIS A 59 -0.75 7.62 -9.90
N ASP A 60 -1.01 7.13 -8.69
CA ASP A 60 -1.20 5.73 -8.34
C ASP A 60 -0.11 4.76 -8.82
N TRP A 61 1.09 5.27 -8.96
CA TRP A 61 2.29 4.53 -9.34
C TRP A 61 3.43 4.83 -8.36
N GLY A 62 4.30 3.86 -8.11
CA GLY A 62 5.48 4.02 -7.26
C GLY A 62 5.76 2.79 -6.41
N PRO A 63 6.70 2.88 -5.45
CA PRO A 63 7.02 1.78 -4.53
C PRO A 63 5.89 1.55 -3.51
N LYS A 64 4.87 0.80 -3.89
CA LYS A 64 3.69 0.49 -3.07
C LYS A 64 3.28 -0.96 -3.18
N PHE A 65 2.76 -1.57 -2.12
CA PHE A 65 2.28 -2.95 -2.11
C PHE A 65 1.36 -3.21 -0.90
N ASP A 66 0.77 -4.40 -0.83
CA ASP A 66 -0.12 -4.86 0.22
C ASP A 66 0.61 -5.84 1.16
N LEU A 67 0.50 -5.60 2.47
CA LEU A 67 1.00 -6.48 3.52
C LEU A 67 -0.18 -7.10 4.27
N LEU A 68 -0.45 -8.37 3.98
CA LEU A 68 -1.56 -9.13 4.56
C LEU A 68 -1.10 -9.83 5.84
N LEU A 69 -1.73 -9.49 6.96
CA LEU A 69 -1.49 -10.08 8.27
C LEU A 69 -2.56 -11.13 8.61
N GLU A 70 -2.23 -12.02 9.56
CA GLU A 70 -3.20 -12.98 10.09
C GLU A 70 -4.31 -12.29 10.89
N ASN A 71 -3.96 -11.26 11.65
CA ASN A 71 -4.87 -10.50 12.51
C ASN A 71 -4.45 -9.03 12.62
N GLU A 72 -5.30 -8.23 13.25
CA GLU A 72 -5.16 -6.76 13.30
C GLU A 72 -4.16 -6.26 14.35
N THR A 73 -3.61 -7.15 15.20
CA THR A 73 -2.83 -6.76 16.40
C THR A 73 -1.63 -5.86 16.10
N HIS A 74 -0.96 -6.05 14.96
CA HIS A 74 0.26 -5.30 14.60
C HIS A 74 0.01 -4.16 13.61
N ILE A 75 -1.23 -3.90 13.18
CA ILE A 75 -1.50 -2.92 12.10
C ILE A 75 -1.01 -1.52 12.49
N ASP A 76 -1.51 -0.96 13.60
CA ASP A 76 -1.16 0.41 14.02
C ASP A 76 0.35 0.56 14.33
N GLU A 77 0.93 -0.48 14.92
CA GLU A 77 2.36 -0.53 15.23
C GLU A 77 3.21 -0.49 13.95
N LEU A 78 2.85 -1.28 12.94
CA LEU A 78 3.56 -1.34 11.67
C LEU A 78 3.37 -0.07 10.85
N GLU A 79 2.19 0.56 10.87
CA GLU A 79 1.95 1.86 10.25
C GLU A 79 2.92 2.92 10.82
N LEU A 80 3.02 3.03 12.14
CA LEU A 80 3.97 3.93 12.81
C LEU A 80 5.42 3.58 12.47
N PHE A 81 5.76 2.30 12.49
CA PHE A 81 7.09 1.80 12.19
C PHE A 81 7.50 2.14 10.76
N PHE A 82 6.66 1.87 9.77
CA PHE A 82 6.97 2.15 8.37
C PHE A 82 7.01 3.65 8.07
N ASN A 83 6.09 4.45 8.64
CA ASN A 83 6.13 5.90 8.46
C ASN A 83 7.46 6.50 8.93
N LYS A 84 7.99 5.99 10.05
CA LYS A 84 9.31 6.40 10.55
C LYS A 84 10.46 5.88 9.70
N ASN A 85 10.51 4.57 9.44
CA ASN A 85 11.70 3.92 8.88
C ASN A 85 11.85 4.06 7.36
N LEU A 86 10.76 4.43 6.67
CA LEU A 86 10.76 4.66 5.23
C LEU A 86 10.88 6.13 4.85
N ARG A 87 10.76 7.08 5.81
CA ARG A 87 10.64 8.52 5.53
C ARG A 87 11.68 9.07 4.55
N GLU A 88 12.92 8.63 4.70
CA GLU A 88 14.09 9.12 3.96
C GLU A 88 14.62 8.10 2.93
N LYS A 89 13.87 7.03 2.67
CA LYS A 89 14.32 5.96 1.78
C LYS A 89 14.02 6.31 0.33
N THR A 90 14.89 5.83 -0.55
CA THR A 90 14.70 5.85 -2.00
C THR A 90 15.03 4.49 -2.58
N ILE A 91 14.38 4.14 -3.68
CA ILE A 91 14.57 2.90 -4.42
C ILE A 91 14.49 3.19 -5.91
N CYS A 92 15.50 2.77 -6.67
CA CYS A 92 15.62 3.06 -8.11
C CYS A 92 15.49 4.56 -8.47
N GLY A 93 15.86 5.47 -7.56
CA GLY A 93 15.71 6.92 -7.72
C GLY A 93 14.38 7.49 -7.24
N TYR A 94 13.38 6.65 -6.96
CA TYR A 94 12.07 7.08 -6.47
C TYR A 94 12.04 7.09 -4.95
N SER A 95 11.40 8.10 -4.36
CA SER A 95 11.15 8.13 -2.92
C SER A 95 10.09 7.09 -2.53
N THR A 96 10.11 6.64 -1.28
CA THR A 96 9.07 5.75 -0.75
C THR A 96 7.87 6.49 -0.15
N GLN A 97 7.80 7.82 -0.37
CA GLN A 97 6.80 8.73 0.18
C GLN A 97 5.72 9.09 -0.83
N PHE A 98 4.49 9.19 -0.34
CA PHE A 98 3.31 9.53 -1.13
C PHE A 98 2.50 10.64 -0.46
N LYS A 99 1.90 11.50 -1.26
CA LYS A 99 0.77 12.34 -0.85
C LYS A 99 -0.54 11.64 -1.19
N LYS A 100 -1.47 11.65 -0.23
CA LYS A 100 -2.84 11.16 -0.41
C LYS A 100 -3.71 12.31 -0.90
N TYR A 101 -4.51 12.03 -1.93
CA TYR A 101 -5.56 12.92 -2.42
C TYR A 101 -6.87 12.16 -2.36
N ILE A 102 -7.88 12.77 -1.74
CA ILE A 102 -9.23 12.21 -1.68
C ILE A 102 -10.01 12.85 -2.82
N GLU A 103 -10.41 12.04 -3.79
CA GLU A 103 -11.24 12.44 -4.93
C GLU A 103 -12.69 12.73 -4.48
N GLU A 104 -13.48 13.37 -5.34
CA GLU A 104 -14.88 13.76 -5.02
C GLU A 104 -15.78 12.56 -4.68
N ASP A 105 -15.48 11.38 -5.22
CA ASP A 105 -16.20 10.13 -4.97
C ASP A 105 -15.67 9.33 -3.76
N GLY A 106 -14.68 9.89 -3.05
CA GLY A 106 -14.05 9.27 -1.89
C GLY A 106 -12.91 8.31 -2.22
N HIS A 107 -12.55 8.12 -3.49
CA HIS A 107 -11.37 7.35 -3.85
C HIS A 107 -10.08 8.06 -3.40
N ILE A 108 -9.10 7.29 -2.95
CA ILE A 108 -7.80 7.81 -2.53
C ILE A 108 -6.79 7.58 -3.64
N THR A 109 -6.28 8.66 -4.21
CA THR A 109 -5.20 8.66 -5.19
C THR A 109 -3.87 8.91 -4.47
N LEU A 110 -2.88 8.05 -4.71
CA LEU A 110 -1.52 8.23 -4.17
C LEU A 110 -0.60 8.87 -5.21
N ILE A 111 0.02 10.00 -4.88
CA ILE A 111 1.05 10.62 -5.73
C ILE A 111 2.40 10.43 -5.06
N ASN A 112 3.32 9.74 -5.74
CA ASN A 112 4.68 9.55 -5.26
C ASN A 112 5.44 10.88 -5.31
N VAL A 113 6.05 11.29 -4.20
CA VAL A 113 6.67 12.61 -4.04
C VAL A 113 8.07 12.49 -3.44
N SER A 114 8.91 13.50 -3.59
CA SER A 114 10.24 13.56 -2.98
C SER A 114 10.21 13.55 -1.45
N ASN A 115 11.30 13.08 -0.83
CA ASN A 115 11.41 12.93 0.63
C ASN A 115 11.37 14.26 1.39
N ASP A 116 11.62 15.41 0.77
CA ASP A 116 11.54 16.72 1.43
C ASP A 116 10.09 17.23 1.63
N GLN A 117 9.10 16.58 1.01
CA GLN A 117 7.71 17.00 1.13
C GLN A 117 7.13 16.64 2.51
N GLU A 118 6.40 17.57 3.11
CA GLU A 118 5.65 17.35 4.35
C GLU A 118 4.29 16.67 4.09
N ASN A 119 3.69 16.14 5.17
CA ASN A 119 2.38 15.47 5.17
C ASN A 119 2.30 14.32 4.16
N THR A 120 3.29 13.43 4.22
CA THR A 120 3.41 12.24 3.39
C THR A 120 3.16 10.96 4.18
N CYS A 121 2.95 9.87 3.46
CA CYS A 121 2.78 8.52 4.00
C CYS A 121 3.58 7.51 3.16
N HIS A 122 3.73 6.28 3.65
CA HIS A 122 4.25 5.18 2.84
C HIS A 122 3.19 4.55 1.94
N GLY A 123 3.65 3.85 0.90
CA GLY A 123 2.81 3.10 -0.04
C GLY A 123 2.45 1.67 0.41
N ILE A 124 2.71 1.29 1.66
CA ILE A 124 2.35 -0.05 2.17
C ILE A 124 0.92 0.01 2.70
N ARG A 125 0.01 -0.78 2.13
CA ARG A 125 -1.34 -0.99 2.67
C ARG A 125 -1.31 -2.22 3.57
N ILE A 126 -1.57 -2.04 4.87
CA ILE A 126 -1.56 -3.13 5.85
C ILE A 126 -3.00 -3.54 6.14
N MET A 127 -3.31 -4.82 5.99
CA MET A 127 -4.64 -5.33 6.26
C MET A 127 -4.61 -6.81 6.63
N THR A 128 -5.74 -7.37 7.05
CA THR A 128 -5.89 -8.81 7.21
C THR A 128 -6.44 -9.47 5.94
N MET A 129 -6.28 -10.80 5.85
CA MET A 129 -6.95 -11.58 4.80
C MET A 129 -8.47 -11.34 4.80
N LYS A 130 -9.10 -11.24 5.97
CA LYS A 130 -10.53 -10.97 6.10
C LYS A 130 -10.91 -9.63 5.45
N GLN A 131 -10.16 -8.56 5.77
CA GLN A 131 -10.38 -7.23 5.19
C GLN A 131 -10.21 -7.26 3.67
N PHE A 132 -9.18 -7.95 3.15
CA PHE A 132 -8.98 -8.11 1.71
C PHE A 132 -10.20 -8.72 1.00
N PHE A 133 -10.76 -9.83 1.51
CA PHE A 133 -11.92 -10.49 0.89
C PHE A 133 -13.18 -9.61 0.91
N ILE A 134 -13.39 -8.85 1.99
CA ILE A 134 -14.52 -7.93 2.11
C ILE A 134 -14.37 -6.77 1.12
N GLU A 135 -13.20 -6.13 1.07
CA GLU A 135 -12.96 -4.98 0.19
C GLU A 135 -12.96 -5.36 -1.29
N TYR A 136 -12.30 -6.46 -1.64
CA TYR A 136 -12.05 -6.81 -3.04
C TYR A 136 -13.13 -7.68 -3.65
N LEU A 137 -13.71 -8.60 -2.87
CA LEU A 137 -14.68 -9.59 -3.36
C LEU A 137 -16.09 -9.38 -2.78
N ASN A 138 -16.26 -8.45 -1.84
CA ASN A 138 -17.52 -8.24 -1.11
C ASN A 138 -18.03 -9.51 -0.43
N TRP A 139 -17.10 -10.34 0.06
CA TRP A 139 -17.38 -11.63 0.69
C TRP A 139 -16.90 -11.65 2.14
N THR A 140 -17.68 -12.28 3.02
CA THR A 140 -17.21 -12.74 4.32
C THR A 140 -16.73 -14.18 4.24
N ILE A 141 -15.79 -14.57 5.09
CA ILE A 141 -15.38 -15.96 5.25
C ILE A 141 -15.91 -16.47 6.59
N HIS A 142 -16.90 -17.35 6.54
CA HIS A 142 -17.41 -18.07 7.70
C HIS A 142 -17.01 -19.54 7.60
N ASN A 143 -16.22 -20.03 8.57
CA ASN A 143 -15.71 -21.42 8.59
C ASN A 143 -14.98 -21.86 7.29
N GLY A 144 -14.35 -20.93 6.57
CA GLY A 144 -13.66 -21.21 5.31
C GLY A 144 -14.54 -21.17 4.06
N GLU A 145 -15.84 -20.87 4.19
CA GLU A 145 -16.76 -20.69 3.07
C GLU A 145 -17.10 -19.21 2.83
N PRO A 146 -17.10 -18.74 1.56
CA PRO A 146 -17.57 -17.39 1.24
C PRO A 146 -19.07 -17.22 1.52
N THR A 147 -19.42 -16.17 2.25
CA THR A 147 -20.80 -15.71 2.45
C THR A 147 -20.94 -14.29 1.88
N GLU A 148 -22.11 -13.97 1.32
CA GLU A 148 -22.36 -12.68 0.70
C GLU A 148 -22.67 -11.62 1.77
N ASP A 149 -21.84 -10.58 1.84
CA ASP A 149 -22.07 -9.43 2.70
C ASP A 149 -22.78 -8.34 1.90
N LEU A 150 -24.08 -8.16 2.16
CA LEU A 150 -24.78 -6.94 1.75
C LEU A 150 -24.19 -5.79 2.58
N LYS A 151 -23.33 -4.97 1.96
CA LYS A 151 -22.55 -3.80 2.42
C LYS A 151 -23.10 -2.87 3.54
N ASN A 152 -24.29 -3.10 4.09
CA ASN A 152 -25.00 -2.17 4.97
C ASN A 152 -24.73 -2.32 6.48
N GLU A 153 -24.02 -3.35 6.96
CA GLU A 153 -23.76 -3.54 8.40
C GLU A 153 -22.30 -3.36 8.83
N ILE A 154 -21.31 -3.71 8.00
CA ILE A 154 -19.89 -3.61 8.38
C ILE A 154 -19.32 -2.19 8.27
N LEU A 155 -19.80 -1.37 7.31
CA LEU A 155 -19.39 0.04 7.20
C LEU A 155 -19.87 0.92 8.37
N LYS A 156 -20.74 0.41 9.25
CA LYS A 156 -21.11 1.07 10.51
C LYS A 156 -20.20 0.72 11.68
N SER A 157 -19.39 -0.34 11.56
CA SER A 157 -18.53 -0.85 12.63
C SER A 157 -17.04 -0.66 12.37
N PHE A 158 -16.65 -0.36 11.12
CA PHE A 158 -15.34 0.20 10.80
C PHE A 158 -15.53 1.62 10.29
N PRO A 159 -15.50 2.63 11.16
CA PRO A 159 -15.24 3.96 10.67
C PRO A 159 -13.84 3.89 10.03
N LEU A 160 -13.75 4.17 8.73
CA LEU A 160 -12.54 4.69 8.14
C LEU A 160 -12.32 6.12 8.70
N ASP A 161 -12.24 6.24 10.01
CA ASP A 161 -11.79 7.45 10.70
C ASP A 161 -10.26 7.41 10.65
N PHE A 162 -9.71 7.77 9.50
CA PHE A 162 -8.32 8.19 9.40
C PHE A 162 -8.28 9.71 9.42
N ASP A 163 -8.71 10.30 10.54
CA ASP A 163 -8.41 11.68 10.89
C ASP A 163 -7.01 11.73 11.55
N LEU A 164 -5.97 12.04 10.77
CA LEU A 164 -4.71 12.63 11.21
C LEU A 164 -4.14 13.57 10.14
#